data_AF-A0A835X3A8-F1
#
_entry.id   AF-A0A835X3A8-F1
#
_cell.length_a   1.000
_cell.length_b   1.000
_cell.length_c   1.000
_cell.angle_alpha   90.00
_cell.angle_beta   90.00
_cell.angle_gamma   90.00
#
_symmetry.space_group_name_H-M   'P 1'
#
loop_
_entity.id
_entity.type
_entity.pdbx_description
1 polymer ?
#
loop_
_entity_poly.entity_id
_entity_poly.type
_entity_poly.pdbx_seq_one_letter_code
_entity_poly.pdbx_strand_id
1 'polypeptide(L)'
;MASKKGISFTIGILLAITIASFSFWLIPENNEMTVAVSDFGSHLDGVKDIHLAIKEGIEFEFQKLLNEEISPQQYIESAEISSSQIKSQILQLVESKATEEWLESYINYIESLKQYNSYIRETIIVASLMQNGNELTKIENIFGQMNEFKENSESLIFLSDSSRP
;
A
#
# COMPACT_ATOMS: atom_id res chain seq x y z
N MET A 1 32.42 -9.27 14.45
CA MET A 1 31.34 -10.27 14.51
C MET A 1 30.02 -9.52 14.31
N ALA A 2 29.53 -9.45 13.09
CA ALA A 2 28.21 -8.91 12.79
C ALA A 2 27.20 -10.06 12.89
N SER A 3 26.15 -9.88 13.70
CA SER A 3 25.09 -10.87 13.88
C SER A 3 24.39 -11.14 12.54
N LYS A 4 24.31 -12.41 12.12
CA LYS A 4 23.61 -12.86 10.91
C LYS A 4 22.10 -12.52 10.89
N LYS A 5 21.55 -12.10 12.03
CA LYS A 5 20.14 -11.67 12.17
C LYS A 5 19.94 -10.16 11.92
N GLY A 6 21.02 -9.37 11.90
CA GLY A 6 20.96 -7.91 11.77
C GLY A 6 21.06 -7.37 10.35
N ILE A 7 21.43 -8.20 9.35
CA ILE A 7 21.68 -7.74 7.97
C ILE A 7 20.47 -7.99 7.05
N SER A 8 19.64 -9.00 7.33
CA SER A 8 18.49 -9.31 6.47
C SER A 8 17.30 -8.37 6.67
N PHE A 9 17.17 -7.77 7.86
CA PHE A 9 16.07 -6.86 8.23
C PHE A 9 16.24 -5.45 7.64
N THR A 10 17.48 -5.04 7.36
CA THR A 10 17.76 -3.71 6.78
C THR A 10 17.44 -3.62 5.29
N ILE A 11 17.32 -4.76 4.57
CA ILE A 11 17.19 -4.77 3.10
C ILE A 11 15.71 -4.66 2.64
N GLY A 12 14.75 -5.19 3.40
CA GLY A 12 13.32 -5.11 3.03
C GLY A 12 12.75 -3.69 3.12
N ILE A 13 13.18 -2.94 4.14
CA ILE A 13 12.69 -1.57 4.43
C ILE A 13 13.38 -0.50 3.57
N LEU A 14 14.59 -0.75 3.04
CA LEU A 14 15.33 0.24 2.24
C LEU A 14 14.95 0.31 0.76
N LEU A 15 14.33 -0.71 0.16
CA LEU A 15 14.04 -0.74 -1.29
C LEU A 15 12.71 -0.07 -1.69
N ALA A 16 11.72 0.01 -0.78
CA ALA A 16 10.43 0.67 -1.04
C ALA A 16 10.52 2.21 -1.04
N ILE A 17 11.64 2.77 -0.57
CA ILE A 17 11.86 4.22 -0.55
C ILE A 17 12.97 4.55 -1.56
N THR A 18 12.65 4.43 -2.84
CA THR A 18 13.25 5.32 -3.83
C THR A 18 12.12 6.19 -4.35
N ILE A 19 11.97 7.37 -3.73
CA ILE A 19 11.10 8.42 -4.27
C ILE A 19 11.67 8.77 -5.64
N ALA A 20 11.14 8.14 -6.68
CA ALA A 20 11.45 8.48 -8.06
C ALA A 20 10.78 9.84 -8.32
N SER A 21 11.53 10.91 -8.04
CA SER A 21 11.59 12.07 -8.91
C SER A 21 10.26 12.75 -9.29
N PHE A 22 9.45 13.13 -8.30
CA PHE A 22 8.36 14.08 -8.56
C PHE A 22 8.81 15.52 -8.30
N SER A 23 8.84 16.32 -9.37
CA SER A 23 9.03 17.77 -9.31
C SER A 23 7.76 18.43 -8.81
N PHE A 24 7.54 18.45 -7.50
CA PHE A 24 6.47 19.25 -6.90
C PHE A 24 6.84 20.74 -6.92
N TRP A 25 6.02 21.60 -7.52
CA TRP A 25 6.14 23.04 -7.37
C TRP A 25 5.23 23.50 -6.24
N LEU A 26 5.80 23.85 -5.08
CA LEU A 26 5.07 24.41 -3.94
C LEU A 26 4.69 25.86 -4.27
N ILE A 27 3.42 26.11 -4.60
CA ILE A 27 2.90 27.48 -4.78
C ILE A 27 2.31 27.94 -3.43
N PRO A 28 2.81 29.02 -2.82
CA PRO A 28 2.21 29.56 -1.62
C PRO A 28 0.97 30.37 -2.00
N GLU A 29 -0.21 29.76 -1.90
CA GLU A 29 -1.47 30.49 -1.99
C GLU A 29 -2.25 30.31 -0.68
N ASN A 30 -2.21 31.34 0.17
CA ASN A 30 -3.03 31.51 1.39
C ASN A 30 -3.18 30.27 2.30
N ASN A 31 -2.17 29.98 3.12
CA ASN A 31 -2.22 29.09 4.29
C ASN A 31 -2.68 27.63 4.08
N GLU A 32 -2.92 27.18 2.86
CA GLU A 32 -3.12 25.78 2.51
C GLU A 32 -2.05 25.36 1.51
N MET A 33 -1.16 24.43 1.91
CA MET A 33 -0.17 23.85 1.01
C MET A 33 -0.91 23.08 -0.08
N THR A 34 -1.00 23.64 -1.28
CA THR A 34 -1.63 22.97 -2.42
C THR A 34 -0.54 22.31 -3.25
N VAL A 35 -0.60 20.98 -3.37
CA VAL A 35 0.27 20.24 -4.28
C VAL A 35 -0.24 20.53 -5.70
N ALA A 36 0.43 21.46 -6.40
CA ALA A 36 0.12 21.75 -7.79
C ALA A 36 0.69 20.63 -8.68
N VAL A 37 -0.15 19.66 -9.05
CA VAL A 37 0.20 18.62 -10.02
C VAL A 37 -0.02 19.17 -11.42
N SER A 38 1.06 19.31 -12.19
CA SER A 38 1.02 19.75 -13.59
C SER A 38 0.79 18.61 -14.58
N ASP A 39 1.12 17.38 -14.18
CA ASP A 39 0.94 16.16 -14.96
C ASP A 39 0.29 15.08 -14.09
N PHE A 40 -1.03 14.96 -14.19
CA PHE A 40 -1.83 14.01 -13.42
C PHE A 40 -1.57 12.55 -13.85
N GLY A 41 -1.23 12.31 -15.12
CA GLY A 41 -0.89 10.98 -15.60
C GLY A 41 0.39 10.46 -14.95
N SER A 42 1.47 11.25 -15.05
CA SER A 42 2.76 10.90 -14.43
C SER A 42 2.64 10.80 -12.91
N HIS A 43 1.88 11.68 -12.27
CA HIS A 43 1.63 11.61 -10.83
C HIS A 43 0.94 10.31 -10.44
N LEU A 44 -0.15 9.94 -11.12
CA LEU A 44 -0.85 8.68 -10.87
C LEU A 44 0.04 7.46 -11.14
N ASP A 45 0.89 7.51 -12.17
CA ASP A 45 1.82 6.43 -12.51
C ASP A 45 2.85 6.16 -11.41
N GLY A 46 3.50 7.18 -10.83
CA GLY A 46 4.43 6.86 -9.73
C GLY A 46 3.73 6.54 -8.41
N VAL A 47 2.47 6.95 -8.21
CA VAL A 47 1.64 6.35 -7.13
C VAL A 47 1.40 4.86 -7.42
N LYS A 48 1.17 4.47 -8.67
CA LYS A 48 1.08 3.05 -9.07
C LYS A 48 2.36 2.28 -8.81
N ASP A 49 3.52 2.85 -9.12
CA ASP A 49 4.81 2.21 -8.88
C ASP A 49 5.06 1.96 -7.38
N ILE A 50 4.75 2.94 -6.53
CA ILE A 50 4.89 2.79 -5.07
C ILE A 50 3.90 1.73 -4.55
N HIS A 51 2.64 1.76 -5.00
CA HIS A 51 1.66 0.74 -4.62
C HIS A 51 2.11 -0.66 -5.03
N LEU A 52 2.66 -0.84 -6.24
CA LEU A 52 3.18 -2.12 -6.70
C LEU A 52 4.33 -2.62 -5.80
N ALA A 53 5.28 -1.74 -5.45
CA ALA A 53 6.38 -2.09 -4.55
C ALA A 53 5.88 -2.52 -3.16
N ILE A 54 4.89 -1.81 -2.60
CA ILE A 54 4.25 -2.19 -1.33
C ILE A 54 3.54 -3.55 -1.49
N LYS A 55 2.86 -3.77 -2.61
CA LYS A 55 2.13 -5.02 -2.88
C LYS A 55 3.07 -6.23 -2.90
N GLU A 56 4.17 -6.13 -3.63
CA GLU A 56 5.19 -7.17 -3.69
C GLU A 56 5.85 -7.41 -2.32
N GLY A 57 6.13 -6.34 -1.57
CA GLY A 57 6.68 -6.43 -0.22
C GLY A 57 5.77 -7.15 0.76
N ILE A 58 4.49 -6.77 0.82
CA ILE A 58 3.49 -7.40 1.69
C ILE A 58 3.28 -8.87 1.35
N GLU A 59 3.13 -9.21 0.05
CA GLU A 59 2.96 -10.59 -0.37
C GLU A 59 4.17 -11.44 0.04
N PHE A 60 5.39 -10.94 -0.22
CA PHE A 60 6.62 -11.64 0.14
C PHE A 60 6.75 -11.85 1.65
N GLU A 61 6.52 -10.82 2.46
CA GLU A 61 6.62 -10.93 3.92
C GLU A 61 5.50 -11.77 4.52
N PHE A 62 4.30 -11.74 3.95
CA PHE A 62 3.20 -12.57 4.40
C PHE A 62 3.46 -14.05 4.13
N GLN A 63 4.01 -14.40 2.97
CA GLN A 63 4.46 -15.77 2.70
C GLN A 63 5.55 -16.22 3.70
N LYS A 64 6.49 -15.33 4.05
CA LYS A 64 7.50 -15.62 5.09
C LYS A 64 6.87 -15.86 6.46
N LEU A 65 5.84 -15.10 6.82
CA LEU A 65 5.09 -15.33 8.04
C LEU A 65 4.44 -16.72 8.02
N LEU A 66 3.75 -17.07 6.92
CA LEU A 66 3.09 -18.37 6.77
C LEU A 66 4.07 -19.54 6.81
N ASN A 67 5.30 -19.34 6.33
CA ASN A 67 6.40 -20.31 6.38
C ASN A 67 7.17 -20.29 7.72
N GLU A 68 6.73 -19.51 8.71
CA GLU A 68 7.39 -19.32 10.01
C GLU A 68 8.84 -18.79 9.92
N GLU A 69 9.21 -18.14 8.81
CA GLU A 69 10.53 -17.54 8.59
C GLU A 69 10.71 -16.20 9.30
N ILE A 70 9.60 -15.51 9.60
CA ILE A 70 9.54 -14.30 10.42
C ILE A 70 8.47 -14.49 11.51
N SER A 71 8.64 -13.82 12.64
CA SER A 71 7.63 -13.89 13.70
C SER A 71 6.38 -13.07 13.34
N PRO A 72 5.20 -13.42 13.89
CA PRO A 72 4.01 -12.60 13.76
C PRO A 72 4.22 -11.12 14.13
N GLN A 73 4.97 -10.86 15.20
CA GLN A 73 5.27 -9.49 15.64
C GLN A 73 6.07 -8.72 14.57
N GLN A 74 7.10 -9.35 13.99
CA GLN A 74 7.91 -8.73 12.93
C GLN A 74 7.07 -8.41 11.69
N TYR A 75 6.15 -9.30 11.33
CA TYR A 75 5.22 -9.05 10.22
C TYR A 75 4.28 -7.89 10.51
N ILE A 76 3.64 -7.86 11.69
CA ILE A 76 2.68 -6.82 12.08
C ILE A 76 3.34 -5.43 11.99
N GLU A 77 4.55 -5.27 12.54
CA GLU A 77 5.28 -3.99 12.51
C GLU A 77 5.53 -3.52 11.06
N SER A 78 5.94 -4.41 10.17
CA SER A 78 6.18 -4.08 8.75
C SER A 78 4.88 -3.77 7.98
N ALA A 79 3.82 -4.55 8.23
CA ALA A 79 2.51 -4.37 7.62
C ALA A 79 1.84 -3.04 8.05
N GLU A 80 2.01 -2.62 9.31
CA GLU A 80 1.53 -1.32 9.80
C GLU A 80 2.24 -0.15 9.10
N ILE A 81 3.55 -0.26 8.86
CA ILE A 81 4.31 0.73 8.09
C ILE A 81 3.76 0.82 6.66
N SER A 82 3.56 -0.33 6.00
CA SER A 82 2.98 -0.40 4.66
C SER A 82 1.57 0.20 4.60
N SER A 83 0.72 -0.07 5.60
CA SER A 83 -0.61 0.55 5.72
C SER A 83 -0.52 2.09 5.83
N SER A 84 0.44 2.60 6.59
CA SER A 84 0.71 4.04 6.71
C SER A 84 1.14 4.66 5.37
N GLN A 85 1.99 3.97 4.60
CA GLN A 85 2.40 4.39 3.27
C GLN A 85 1.22 4.43 2.29
N ILE A 86 0.33 3.44 2.31
CA ILE A 86 -0.89 3.45 1.50
C ILE A 86 -1.78 4.64 1.86
N LYS A 87 -1.98 4.94 3.15
CA LYS A 87 -2.74 6.12 3.58
C LYS A 87 -2.11 7.42 3.10
N SER A 88 -0.78 7.52 3.11
CA SER A 88 -0.07 8.68 2.59
C SER A 88 -0.26 8.87 1.08
N GLN A 89 -0.28 7.78 0.31
CA GLN A 89 -0.59 7.84 -1.13
C GLN A 89 -2.03 8.28 -1.39
N ILE A 90 -3.01 7.78 -0.61
CA ILE A 90 -4.40 8.23 -0.67
C ILE A 90 -4.48 9.75 -0.45
N LEU A 91 -3.78 10.26 0.57
CA LEU A 91 -3.76 11.69 0.87
C LEU A 91 -3.20 12.51 -0.30
N GLN A 92 -2.09 12.08 -0.90
CA GLN A 92 -1.48 12.74 -2.06
C GLN A 92 -2.45 12.84 -3.24
N LEU A 93 -3.19 11.78 -3.55
CA LEU A 93 -4.21 11.80 -4.61
C LEU A 93 -5.36 12.75 -4.27
N VAL A 94 -5.86 12.72 -3.03
CA VAL A 94 -6.96 13.59 -2.57
C VAL A 94 -6.55 15.07 -2.61
N GLU A 95 -5.35 15.39 -2.17
CA GLU A 95 -4.84 16.78 -2.09
C GLU A 95 -4.38 17.33 -3.44
N SER A 96 -4.11 16.48 -4.43
CA SER A 96 -3.67 16.90 -5.77
C SER A 96 -4.71 17.70 -6.56
N LYS A 97 -5.99 17.67 -6.12
CA LYS A 97 -7.12 18.35 -6.78
C LYS A 97 -7.16 18.05 -8.29
N ALA A 98 -7.23 16.77 -8.65
CA ALA A 98 -7.34 16.30 -10.03
C ALA A 98 -8.41 17.08 -10.82
N THR A 99 -8.12 17.36 -12.08
CA THR A 99 -9.09 17.99 -13.00
C THR A 99 -10.28 17.06 -13.24
N GLU A 100 -11.38 17.62 -13.73
CA GLU A 100 -12.60 16.85 -14.02
C GLU A 100 -12.33 15.65 -14.95
N GLU A 101 -11.44 15.82 -15.94
CA GLU A 101 -11.02 14.76 -16.86
C GLU A 101 -10.30 13.60 -16.17
N TRP A 102 -9.48 13.87 -15.14
CA TRP A 102 -8.72 12.86 -14.41
C TRP A 102 -9.44 12.33 -13.16
N LEU A 103 -10.53 12.96 -12.75
CA LEU A 103 -11.18 12.73 -11.46
C LEU A 103 -11.65 11.29 -11.29
N GLU A 104 -12.25 10.69 -12.33
CA GLU A 104 -12.72 9.31 -12.28
C GLU A 104 -11.54 8.32 -12.12
N SER A 105 -10.47 8.52 -12.86
CA SER A 105 -9.25 7.70 -12.75
C SER A 105 -8.64 7.76 -11.35
N TYR A 106 -8.61 8.95 -10.75
CA TYR A 106 -8.11 9.16 -9.39
C TYR A 106 -9.02 8.55 -8.33
N ILE A 107 -10.35 8.72 -8.45
CA ILE A 107 -11.32 8.12 -7.52
C ILE A 107 -11.20 6.60 -7.53
N ASN A 108 -11.18 5.99 -8.71
CA ASN A 108 -11.02 4.54 -8.84
C ASN A 108 -9.72 4.07 -8.19
N TYR A 109 -8.62 4.81 -8.38
CA TYR A 109 -7.34 4.43 -7.77
C TYR A 109 -7.29 4.64 -6.25
N ILE A 110 -7.91 5.70 -5.72
CA ILE A 110 -8.07 5.92 -4.28
C ILE A 110 -8.85 4.76 -3.65
N GLU A 111 -9.94 4.34 -4.28
CA GLU A 111 -10.71 3.19 -3.80
C GLU A 111 -9.90 1.89 -3.89
N SER A 112 -9.10 1.71 -4.94
CA SER A 112 -8.16 0.56 -5.03
C SER A 112 -7.20 0.52 -3.85
N LEU A 113 -6.58 1.65 -3.50
CA LEU A 113 -5.68 1.77 -2.36
C LEU A 113 -6.39 1.49 -1.03
N LYS A 114 -7.65 1.93 -0.88
CA LYS A 114 -8.46 1.61 0.32
C LYS A 114 -8.72 0.11 0.44
N GLN A 115 -9.08 -0.56 -0.65
CA GLN A 115 -9.29 -2.01 -0.65
C GLN A 115 -8.00 -2.75 -0.34
N TYR A 116 -6.87 -2.34 -0.92
CA TYR A 116 -5.58 -2.93 -0.61
C TYR A 116 -5.18 -2.73 0.85
N ASN A 117 -5.47 -1.55 1.42
CA ASN A 117 -5.24 -1.29 2.84
C ASN A 117 -6.11 -2.16 3.75
N SER A 118 -7.33 -2.49 3.35
CA SER A 118 -8.18 -3.48 4.04
C SER A 118 -7.55 -4.87 3.98
N TYR A 119 -7.03 -5.28 2.82
CA TYR A 119 -6.27 -6.52 2.69
C TYR A 119 -5.07 -6.58 3.67
N ILE A 120 -4.26 -5.52 3.78
CA ILE A 120 -3.15 -5.45 4.75
C ILE A 120 -3.66 -5.57 6.21
N ARG A 121 -4.83 -5.01 6.52
CA ARG A 121 -5.40 -5.16 7.88
C ARG A 121 -5.79 -6.59 8.18
N GLU A 122 -6.36 -7.30 7.21
CA GLU A 122 -6.71 -8.71 7.39
C GLU A 122 -5.47 -9.59 7.56
N THR A 123 -4.37 -9.31 6.85
CA THR A 123 -3.11 -10.05 7.07
C THR A 123 -2.52 -9.81 8.47
N ILE A 124 -2.65 -8.60 9.02
CA ILE A 124 -2.29 -8.28 10.41
C ILE A 124 -3.15 -9.07 11.40
N ILE A 125 -4.45 -9.25 11.11
CA ILE A 125 -5.34 -10.07 11.94
C ILE A 125 -4.88 -11.53 11.90
N VAL A 126 -4.55 -12.08 10.73
CA VAL A 126 -3.97 -13.44 10.62
C VAL A 126 -2.71 -13.57 11.48
N ALA A 127 -1.76 -12.65 11.37
CA ALA A 127 -0.55 -12.66 12.18
C ALA A 127 -0.86 -12.61 13.68
N SER A 128 -1.78 -11.74 14.10
CA SER A 128 -2.20 -11.63 15.50
C SER A 128 -2.83 -12.92 16.04
N LEU A 129 -3.59 -13.65 15.20
CA LEU A 129 -4.14 -14.95 15.57
C LEU A 129 -3.04 -16.02 15.69
N MET A 130 -2.07 -16.03 14.76
CA MET A 130 -0.90 -16.92 14.84
C MET A 130 -0.07 -16.68 16.10
N GLN A 131 0.08 -15.42 16.53
CA GLN A 131 0.77 -15.05 17.76
C GLN A 131 0.09 -15.60 19.03
N ASN A 132 -1.24 -15.58 19.07
CA ASN A 132 -2.03 -15.96 20.24
C ASN A 132 -2.38 -17.45 20.29
N GLY A 133 -1.96 -18.25 19.30
CA GLY A 133 -1.98 -19.70 19.35
C GLY A 133 -3.35 -20.38 19.18
N ASN A 134 -4.35 -19.75 18.54
CA ASN A 134 -5.62 -20.45 18.23
C ASN A 134 -6.51 -19.87 17.11
N GLU A 135 -7.34 -20.79 16.58
CA GLU A 135 -8.50 -20.71 15.66
C GLU A 135 -8.27 -20.71 14.13
N LEU A 136 -7.83 -21.86 13.60
CA LEU A 136 -7.82 -22.20 12.16
C LEU A 136 -9.15 -21.91 11.42
N THR A 137 -10.29 -22.08 12.09
CA THR A 137 -11.62 -21.81 11.51
C THR A 137 -11.90 -20.31 11.29
N LYS A 138 -11.31 -19.42 12.10
CA LYS A 138 -11.38 -17.96 11.87
C LYS A 138 -10.49 -17.55 10.70
N ILE A 139 -9.34 -18.23 10.55
CA ILE A 139 -8.36 -17.97 9.49
C ILE A 139 -8.95 -18.22 8.09
N GLU A 140 -9.75 -19.27 7.89
CA GLU A 140 -10.38 -19.55 6.58
C GLU A 140 -11.33 -18.43 6.11
N ASN A 141 -12.15 -17.89 7.02
CA ASN A 141 -13.04 -16.76 6.70
C ASN A 141 -12.23 -15.50 6.35
N ILE A 142 -11.17 -15.24 7.12
CA ILE A 142 -10.28 -14.11 6.87
C ILE A 142 -9.62 -14.22 5.49
N PHE A 143 -9.18 -15.41 5.07
CA PHE A 143 -8.63 -15.60 3.72
C PHE A 143 -9.64 -15.30 2.60
N GLY A 144 -10.92 -15.64 2.80
CA GLY A 144 -11.98 -15.26 1.88
C GLY A 144 -12.10 -13.74 1.72
N GLN A 145 -12.16 -13.02 2.84
CA GLN A 145 -12.21 -11.55 2.85
C GLN A 145 -10.95 -10.91 2.25
N MET A 146 -9.77 -11.46 2.56
CA MET A 146 -8.51 -11.03 1.96
C MET A 146 -8.53 -11.13 0.44
N ASN A 147 -9.02 -12.25 -0.09
CA ASN A 147 -9.12 -12.45 -1.54
C ASN A 147 -10.09 -11.45 -2.17
N GLU A 148 -11.25 -11.23 -1.55
CA GLU A 148 -12.22 -10.22 -2.01
C GLU A 148 -11.61 -8.81 -2.04
N PHE A 149 -10.92 -8.38 -0.98
CA PHE A 149 -10.25 -7.09 -0.96
C PHE A 149 -9.18 -6.95 -2.04
N LYS A 150 -8.40 -8.02 -2.27
CA LYS A 150 -7.36 -8.06 -3.31
C LYS A 150 -7.98 -7.96 -4.71
N GLU A 151 -9.01 -8.76 -5.01
CA GLU A 151 -9.71 -8.75 -6.30
C GLU A 151 -10.40 -7.39 -6.56
N ASN A 152 -11.07 -6.83 -5.55
CA ASN A 152 -11.69 -5.52 -5.66
C ASN A 152 -10.65 -4.43 -5.93
N SER A 153 -9.49 -4.49 -5.25
CA SER A 153 -8.38 -3.57 -5.49
C SER A 153 -7.90 -3.64 -6.94
N GLU A 154 -7.66 -4.83 -7.50
CA GLU A 154 -7.23 -5.02 -8.90
C GLU A 154 -8.28 -4.54 -9.91
N SER A 155 -9.56 -4.83 -9.66
CA SER A 155 -10.67 -4.36 -10.51
C SER A 155 -10.70 -2.83 -10.57
N LEU A 156 -10.49 -2.16 -9.44
CA LEU A 156 -10.43 -0.71 -9.36
C LEU A 156 -9.17 -0.11 -10.02
N ILE A 157 -8.04 -0.84 -10.03
CA ILE A 157 -6.86 -0.43 -10.83
C ILE A 157 -7.22 -0.44 -12.31
N PHE A 158 -7.86 -1.51 -12.79
CA PHE A 158 -8.30 -1.60 -14.19
C PHE A 158 -9.28 -0.47 -14.56
N LEU A 159 -10.24 -0.17 -13.69
CA LEU A 159 -11.16 0.95 -13.89
C LEU A 159 -10.44 2.29 -13.90
N SER A 160 -9.46 2.49 -13.02
CA SER A 160 -8.61 3.69 -13.01
C SER A 160 -7.83 3.86 -14.32
N ASP A 161 -7.26 2.80 -14.87
CA ASP A 161 -6.56 2.86 -16.16
C ASP A 161 -7.51 3.12 -17.33
N SER A 162 -8.70 2.52 -17.29
CA SER A 162 -9.68 2.65 -18.37
C SER A 162 -10.38 4.02 -18.41
N SER A 163 -10.34 4.77 -17.31
CA SER A 163 -10.93 6.12 -17.20
C SER A 163 -9.92 7.25 -17.27
N ARG A 164 -8.68 6.97 -17.74
CA ARG A 164 -7.73 8.02 -18.10
C ARG A 164 -8.22 8.79 -19.34
N PRO A 165 -8.00 10.11 -19.43
CA PRO A 165 -8.29 10.91 -20.63
C PRO A 165 -7.60 10.46 -21.91
#